data_AF-A0A2E8L1M3-F1
#
_entry.id   AF-A0A2E8L1M3-F1
#
_cell.length_a   1.000
_cell.length_b   1.000
_cell.length_c   1.000
_cell.angle_alpha   90.00
_cell.angle_beta   90.00
_cell.angle_gamma   90.00
#
_symmetry.space_group_name_H-M   'P 1'
#
loop_
_entity.id
_entity.type
_entity.pdbx_description
1 polymer ?
#
loop_
_entity_poly.entity_id
_entity_poly.type
_entity_poly.pdbx_seq_one_letter_code
_entity_poly.pdbx_strand_id
1 'polypeptide(L)' 'MCFGRWRKTIALNPLDFKSTAKDFEIGLFRWVLEQNQVNQSKSVEILNLSYHRLRGYLRKYDPLFQSRIAS' A
#
# COMPACT_ATOMS: atom_id res chain seq x y z
N MET A 1 -44.35 -10.65 -8.98
CA MET A 1 -43.09 -10.77 -8.21
C MET A 1 -42.04 -11.41 -9.10
N CYS A 2 -41.13 -10.64 -9.70
CA CYS A 2 -40.05 -11.16 -10.54
C CYS A 2 -38.76 -10.44 -10.14
N PHE A 3 -37.99 -11.01 -9.22
CA PHE A 3 -36.67 -10.48 -8.90
C PHE A 3 -35.70 -10.92 -10.00
N GLY A 4 -35.30 -9.93 -10.80
CA GLY A 4 -34.42 -10.07 -11.95
C GLY A 4 -33.08 -10.72 -11.61
N ARG A 5 -32.66 -11.56 -12.55
CA ARG A 5 -31.45 -12.38 -12.56
C ARG A 5 -30.19 -11.50 -12.63
N TRP A 6 -29.57 -11.22 -11.49
CA TRP A 6 -28.25 -10.56 -11.42
C TRP A 6 -27.13 -11.59 -11.55
N ARG A 7 -26.78 -12.00 -12.78
CA ARG A 7 -25.48 -12.67 -13.00
C ARG A 7 -24.88 -12.23 -14.33
N LYS A 8 -24.18 -11.09 -14.31
CA LYS A 8 -23.03 -10.91 -15.19
C LYS A 8 -21.90 -11.74 -14.57
N THR A 9 -21.71 -12.96 -15.04
CA THR A 9 -20.54 -13.76 -14.64
C THR A 9 -19.35 -13.20 -15.42
N ILE A 10 -18.69 -12.19 -14.86
CA ILE A 10 -17.40 -11.73 -15.34
C ILE A 10 -16.44 -12.90 -15.11
N ALA A 11 -15.88 -13.46 -16.18
CA ALA A 11 -14.83 -14.46 -16.07
C ALA A 11 -13.59 -13.79 -15.45
N LEU A 12 -13.51 -13.84 -14.12
CA LEU A 12 -12.39 -13.33 -13.36
C LEU A 12 -11.29 -14.39 -13.37
N ASN A 13 -10.13 -14.04 -13.92
CA ASN A 13 -8.91 -14.75 -13.56
C ASN A 13 -8.78 -14.75 -12.02
N PRO A 14 -8.25 -15.83 -11.41
CA PRO A 14 -8.05 -15.87 -9.96
C PRO A 14 -7.15 -14.71 -9.54
N LEU A 15 -7.72 -13.73 -8.85
CA LEU A 15 -6.97 -12.62 -8.26
C LEU A 15 -6.58 -13.02 -6.85
N ASP A 16 -5.28 -13.03 -6.55
CA ASP A 16 -4.82 -13.15 -5.17
C ASP A 16 -4.97 -11.80 -4.46
N PHE A 17 -6.10 -11.64 -3.79
CA PHE A 17 -6.43 -10.42 -3.05
C PHE A 17 -5.30 -10.00 -2.11
N LYS A 18 -4.62 -10.95 -1.45
CA LYS A 18 -3.56 -10.64 -0.49
C LYS A 18 -2.36 -10.01 -1.17
N SER A 19 -1.90 -10.56 -2.29
CA SER A 19 -0.83 -9.95 -3.08
C SER A 19 -1.24 -8.59 -3.62
N THR A 20 -2.42 -8.49 -4.25
CA THR A 20 -2.85 -7.24 -4.87
C THR A 20 -3.03 -6.12 -3.84
N ALA A 21 -3.64 -6.41 -2.68
CA ALA A 21 -3.78 -5.43 -1.60
C ALA A 21 -2.42 -4.97 -1.08
N LYS A 22 -1.49 -5.91 -0.90
CA LYS A 22 -0.12 -5.62 -0.46
C LYS A 22 0.63 -4.76 -1.47
N ASP A 23 0.55 -5.06 -2.76
CA ASP A 23 1.23 -4.30 -3.81
C ASP A 23 0.68 -2.87 -3.91
N PHE A 24 -0.63 -2.71 -3.73
CA PHE A 24 -1.26 -1.39 -3.63
C PHE A 24 -0.75 -0.60 -2.42
N GLU A 25 -0.72 -1.22 -1.23
CA GLU A 25 -0.19 -0.59 -0.01
C GLU A 25 1.27 -0.13 -0.18
N ILE A 26 2.11 -0.98 -0.78
CA ILE A 26 3.52 -0.65 -1.06
C ILE A 26 3.60 0.53 -2.05
N GLY A 27 2.81 0.51 -3.12
CA GLY A 27 2.74 1.60 -4.09
C GLY A 27 2.34 2.92 -3.44
N LEU A 28 1.35 2.89 -2.55
CA LEU A 28 0.90 4.07 -1.80
C LEU A 28 2.01 4.63 -0.92
N PHE A 29 2.72 3.78 -0.17
CA PHE A 29 3.83 4.23 0.67
C PHE A 29 4.96 4.86 -0.13
N ARG A 30 5.33 4.24 -1.27
CA ARG A 30 6.36 4.78 -2.16
C ARG A 30 5.96 6.14 -2.72
N TRP A 31 4.72 6.25 -3.19
CA TRP A 31 4.19 7.52 -3.71
C TRP A 31 4.26 8.63 -2.66
N VAL A 32 3.74 8.39 -1.45
CA VAL A 32 3.79 9.42 -0.38
C VAL A 32 5.23 9.78 -0.01
N LEU A 33 6.13 8.80 0.09
CA LEU A 33 7.54 9.06 0.41
C LEU A 33 8.26 9.85 -0.67
N GLU A 34 8.00 9.56 -1.95
CA GLU A 34 8.55 10.31 -3.08
C GLU A 34 8.06 11.77 -3.08
N GLN A 35 6.77 12.00 -2.82
CA GLN A 35 6.19 13.36 -2.72
C GLN A 35 6.79 14.17 -1.55
N ASN A 36 7.23 13.50 -0.49
CA ASN A 36 7.76 14.14 0.72
C ASN A 36 9.28 14.18 0.78
N GLN A 37 9.99 13.97 -0.34
CA GLN A 37 11.47 13.96 -0.38
C GLN A 37 12.07 12.98 0.66
N VAL A 38 11.43 11.83 0.86
CA VAL A 38 11.84 10.80 1.84
C VAL A 38 11.69 11.26 3.31
N ASN A 39 11.03 12.39 3.58
CA ASN A 39 10.72 12.81 4.95
C ASN A 39 9.64 11.90 5.56
N GLN A 40 10.08 10.97 6.42
CA GLN A 40 9.21 9.99 7.07
C GLN A 40 8.17 10.62 7.96
N SER A 41 8.52 11.62 8.75
CA SER A 41 7.60 12.21 9.73
C SER A 41 6.37 12.78 9.02
N LYS A 42 6.59 13.52 7.92
CA LYS A 42 5.50 14.03 7.07
C LYS A 42 4.71 12.91 6.41
N SER A 43 5.39 11.86 5.95
CA SER A 43 4.73 10.71 5.31
C SER A 43 3.85 9.92 6.28
N VAL A 44 4.29 9.76 7.53
CA VAL A 44 3.54 9.11 8.62
C VAL A 44 2.28 9.90 8.96
N GLU A 45 2.40 11.22 9.04
CA GLU A 45 1.28 12.13 9.28
C GLU A 45 0.25 12.07 8.14
N ILE A 46 0.70 12.11 6.88
CA ILE A 46 -0.15 12.03 5.68
C ILE A 46 -0.86 10.66 5.59
N LEU A 47 -0.14 9.58 5.90
CA LEU A 47 -0.71 8.23 5.89
C LEU A 47 -1.57 7.92 7.12
N ASN A 48 -1.58 8.82 8.12
CA ASN A 48 -2.22 8.63 9.42
C ASN A 48 -1.87 7.25 10.05
N LEU A 49 -0.61 6.84 9.89
CA LEU A 49 -0.08 5.60 10.45
C LEU A 49 0.79 5.91 11.66
N SER A 50 1.07 4.91 12.50
CA SER A 50 2.16 5.07 13.48
C SER A 50 3.51 4.88 12.78
N TYR A 51 4.53 5.62 13.22
CA TYR A 51 5.90 5.47 12.73
C TYR A 51 6.39 4.01 12.80
N HIS A 52 6.01 3.29 13.87
CA HIS A 52 6.33 1.87 14.04
C HIS A 52 5.71 0.98 12.96
N ARG A 53 4.47 1.26 12.55
CA ARG A 53 3.80 0.54 11.45
C ARG A 53 4.51 0.80 10.13
N LEU A 54 4.79 2.05 9.81
CA LEU A 54 5.47 2.42 8.58
C LEU A 54 6.87 1.79 8.52
N ARG A 55 7.65 1.86 9.60
CA ARG A 55 8.98 1.24 9.67
C ARG A 55 8.92 -0.29 9.53
N GLY A 56 7.90 -0.93 10.08
CA GLY A 56 7.65 -2.36 9.91
C GLY A 56 7.40 -2.73 8.44
N TYR A 57 6.61 -1.92 7.73
CA TYR A 57 6.36 -2.10 6.29
C TYR A 57 7.61 -1.83 5.45
N LEU A 58 8.34 -0.74 5.71
CA LEU A 58 9.58 -0.42 5.00
C LEU A 58 10.62 -1.52 5.15
N ARG A 59 10.83 -2.06 6.36
CA ARG A 59 11.76 -3.17 6.59
C ARG A 59 11.36 -4.45 5.82
N LYS A 60 10.06 -4.67 5.64
CA LYS A 60 9.53 -5.87 4.99
C LYS A 60 9.55 -5.77 3.47
N TYR A 61 9.47 -4.56 2.92
CA TYR A 61 9.22 -4.35 1.49
C TYR A 61 10.34 -3.61 0.76
N ASP A 62 11.18 -2.82 1.45
CA ASP A 62 12.26 -2.11 0.79
C ASP A 62 13.49 -1.86 1.69
N PRO A 63 14.52 -2.73 1.59
CA PRO A 63 15.78 -2.54 2.31
C PRO A 63 16.59 -1.34 1.81
N LEU A 64 16.38 -0.87 0.57
CA LEU A 64 17.14 0.24 -0.02
C LEU A 64 16.63 1.59 0.49
N PHE A 65 15.32 1.75 0.68
CA PHE A 65 14.78 2.96 1.29
C PHE A 65 15.35 3.18 2.69
N GLN A 66 15.55 2.13 3.50
CA GLN A 66 16.07 2.24 4.87
C GLN A 66 17.41 2.99 4.98
N SER A 67 18.22 2.98 3.92
CA SER A 67 19.49 3.72 3.85
C SER A 67 19.33 5.23 3.57
N ARG A 68 18.22 5.65 2.94
CA ARG A 68 17.96 7.04 2.51
C ARG A 68 17.28 7.89 3.58
N ILE A 69 17.01 7.30 4.75
CA ILE A 69 16.21 7.84 5.87
C ILE A 69 16.99 7.86 7.19
N ALA A 70 18.25 7.43 7.16
CA ALA A 70 19.17 7.45 8.29
C ALA A 70 20.09 8.69 8.28
N SER A 71 19.71 9.76 7.57
CA SER A 71 20.46 11.02 7.46
C SER A 71 19.58 12.20 7.83
#